data_AF-A0A151LI01-F1
#
_entry.id   AF-A0A151LI01-F1
#
_cell.length_a   1.000
_cell.length_b   1.000
_cell.length_c   1.000
_cell.angle_alpha   90.00
_cell.angle_beta   90.00
_cell.angle_gamma   90.00
#
_symmetry.space_group_name_H-M   'P 1'
#
loop_
_entity.id
_entity.type
_entity.pdbx_description
1 polymer ?
#
loop_
_entity_poly.entity_id
_entity_poly.type
_entity_poly.pdbx_seq_one_letter_code
_entity_poly.pdbx_strand_id
1 'polypeptide(L)' 'DPRFLQINQYNHCAYRYTLFCRCARELGEDHPRCKFQYYRSQIACTAEQLEDWDDNRQKGTCAMDTLPDKLTAHLRQ' A
#
# COMPACT_ATOMS: atom_id res chain seq x y z
N ASP A 1 -14.21 1.69 -2.60
CA ASP A 1 -14.21 0.56 -1.65
C ASP A 1 -15.14 0.96 -0.50
N PRO A 2 -16.12 0.13 -0.12
CA PRO A 2 -17.14 0.51 0.88
C PRO A 2 -16.58 0.93 2.24
N ARG A 3 -15.31 0.60 2.53
CA ARG A 3 -14.62 1.00 3.77
C ARG A 3 -14.11 2.46 3.72
N PHE A 4 -14.10 3.08 2.54
CA PHE A 4 -13.58 4.43 2.30
C PHE A 4 -14.60 5.27 1.52
N LEU A 5 -15.70 5.65 2.19
CA LEU A 5 -16.79 6.44 1.60
C LEU A 5 -16.54 7.96 1.63
N GLN A 6 -15.43 8.39 2.23
CA GLN A 6 -15.08 9.81 2.34
C GLN A 6 -14.60 10.36 1.00
N ILE A 7 -14.83 11.65 0.74
CA ILE A 7 -14.33 12.32 -0.49
C ILE A 7 -12.80 12.24 -0.54
N ASN A 8 -12.14 12.41 0.61
CA ASN A 8 -10.70 12.22 0.71
C ASN A 8 -10.35 10.73 0.61
N GLN A 9 -9.72 10.35 -0.50
CA GLN A 9 -9.33 8.97 -0.82
C GLN A 9 -7.89 8.61 -0.36
N TYR A 10 -7.20 9.49 0.37
CA TYR A 10 -5.82 9.24 0.83
C TYR A 10 -5.68 7.89 1.57
N ASN A 11 -6.59 7.61 2.50
CA ASN A 11 -6.57 6.36 3.27
C ASN A 11 -6.85 5.13 2.40
N HIS A 12 -7.65 5.26 1.33
CA HIS A 12 -7.92 4.18 0.39
C HIS A 12 -6.68 3.87 -0.44
N CYS A 13 -6.00 4.91 -0.95
CA CYS A 13 -4.72 4.80 -1.64
C CYS A 13 -3.67 4.12 -0.75
N ALA A 14 -3.47 4.65 0.46
CA ALA A 14 -2.52 4.11 1.45
C ALA A 14 -2.77 2.63 1.72
N TYR A 15 -4.02 2.27 2.02
CA TYR A 15 -4.40 0.89 2.24
C TYR A 15 -4.07 -0.04 1.06
N ARG A 16 -4.35 0.39 -0.19
CA ARG A 16 -4.06 -0.42 -1.37
C ARG A 16 -2.57 -0.62 -1.57
N TYR A 17 -1.79 0.43 -1.39
CA TYR A 17 -0.36 0.36 -1.55
C TYR A 17 0.32 -0.49 -0.46
N THR A 18 -0.14 -0.42 0.80
CA THR A 18 0.33 -1.34 1.86
C THR A 18 0.10 -2.80 1.50
N LEU A 19 -1.05 -3.14 0.89
CA LEU A 19 -1.32 -4.51 0.44
C LEU A 19 -0.34 -4.96 -0.66
N PHE A 20 0.05 -4.04 -1.54
CA PHE A 20 1.08 -4.31 -2.54
C PHE A 20 2.45 -4.53 -1.87
N CYS A 21 2.91 -3.61 -1.03
CA CYS A 21 4.17 -3.73 -0.27
C CYS A 21 4.27 -5.06 0.47
N ARG A 22 3.19 -5.43 1.18
CA ARG A 22 3.12 -6.72 1.88
C ARG A 22 3.21 -7.90 0.92
N CYS A 23 2.47 -7.88 -0.18
CA CYS A 23 2.51 -8.94 -1.19
C CYS A 23 3.93 -9.07 -1.79
N ALA A 24 4.53 -7.94 -2.16
CA ALA A 24 5.89 -7.87 -2.70
C ALA A 24 6.92 -8.44 -1.73
N ARG A 25 6.79 -8.16 -0.43
CA ARG A 25 7.65 -8.72 0.62
C ARG A 25 7.49 -10.24 0.77
N GLU A 26 6.26 -10.75 0.72
CA GLU A 26 5.96 -12.18 0.94
C GLU A 26 6.24 -13.05 -0.30
N LEU A 27 5.93 -12.56 -1.51
CA LEU A 27 5.89 -13.35 -2.74
C LEU A 27 6.81 -12.83 -3.86
N GLY A 28 7.40 -11.64 -3.70
CA GLY A 28 8.12 -10.94 -4.74
C GLY A 28 7.22 -10.05 -5.62
N GLU A 29 7.77 -8.93 -6.08
CA GLU A 29 7.05 -7.94 -6.90
C GLU A 29 6.55 -8.49 -8.24
N ASP A 30 7.31 -9.42 -8.82
CA ASP A 30 6.99 -10.03 -10.10
C ASP A 30 5.83 -11.02 -10.07
N HIS A 31 5.43 -11.48 -8.86
CA HIS A 31 4.37 -12.44 -8.70
C HIS A 31 3.04 -11.86 -9.23
N PRO A 32 2.25 -12.59 -10.06
CA PRO A 32 1.04 -12.05 -10.69
C PRO A 32 0.03 -11.44 -9.69
N ARG A 33 -0.09 -12.03 -8.50
CA ARG A 33 -0.92 -11.49 -7.41
C ARG A 33 -0.47 -10.11 -6.95
N CYS A 34 0.83 -9.85 -6.90
CA CYS A 34 1.38 -8.57 -6.42
C CYS A 34 1.29 -7.51 -7.50
N LYS A 35 1.52 -7.87 -8.77
CA LYS A 35 1.20 -7.02 -9.93
C LYS A 35 -0.27 -6.59 -9.92
N PHE A 36 -1.19 -7.50 -9.57
CA PHE A 36 -2.61 -7.14 -9.41
C PHE A 36 -2.87 -6.23 -8.21
N GLN A 37 -2.17 -6.38 -7.08
CA GLN A 37 -2.31 -5.41 -5.97
C GLN A 37 -1.78 -4.03 -6.35
N TYR A 38 -0.66 -3.96 -7.07
CA TYR A 38 -0.11 -2.70 -7.57
C TYR A 38 -1.05 -2.01 -8.55
N TYR A 39 -1.67 -2.77 -9.46
CA TYR A 39 -2.72 -2.24 -10.33
C TYR A 39 -3.89 -1.63 -9.54
N ARG A 40 -4.27 -2.24 -8.41
CA ARG A 40 -5.32 -1.68 -7.54
C ARG A 40 -4.89 -0.44 -6.77
N SER A 41 -3.60 -0.28 -6.46
CA SER A 41 -3.09 0.99 -5.94
C SER A 41 -3.07 2.07 -7.03
N GLN A 42 -2.72 1.74 -8.27
CA GLN A 42 -2.83 2.66 -9.42
C GLN A 42 -4.23 3.22 -9.63
N ILE A 43 -5.27 2.43 -9.39
CA ILE A 43 -6.66 2.90 -9.47
C ILE A 43 -7.03 3.82 -8.28
N ALA A 44 -6.46 3.58 -7.10
CA ALA A 44 -6.86 4.26 -5.87
C ALA A 44 -6.06 5.53 -5.55
N CYS A 45 -4.85 5.64 -6.09
CA CYS A 45 -3.89 6.70 -5.82
C CYS A 45 -3.79 7.70 -6.97
N THR A 46 -3.35 8.92 -6.68
CA THR A 46 -2.85 9.82 -7.71
C THR A 46 -1.47 9.36 -8.20
N ALA A 47 -1.05 9.81 -9.39
CA ALA A 47 0.28 9.50 -9.93
C ALA A 47 1.40 10.00 -9.00
N GLU A 48 1.29 11.24 -8.52
CA GLU A 48 2.23 11.85 -7.57
C GLU A 48 2.40 11.02 -6.29
N GLN A 49 1.29 10.56 -5.69
CA GLN A 49 1.35 9.72 -4.48
C GLN A 49 2.08 8.40 -4.73
N LEU A 50 1.89 7.80 -5.91
CA LEU A 50 2.55 6.56 -6.27
C LEU A 50 4.03 6.76 -6.55
N GLU A 51 4.40 7.79 -7.31
CA GLU A 51 5.79 8.13 -7.58
C GLU A 51 6.53 8.39 -6.27
N ASP A 52 5.98 9.21 -5.37
CA ASP A 52 6.57 9.49 -4.06
C ASP A 52 6.78 8.21 -3.24
N TRP A 53 5.79 7.31 -3.23
CA TRP A 53 5.89 6.08 -2.46
C TRP A 53 6.85 5.07 -3.08
N ASP A 54 6.84 4.92 -4.40
CA ASP A 54 7.77 4.05 -5.13
C ASP A 54 9.21 4.55 -4.96
N ASP A 55 9.45 5.86 -5.02
CA ASP A 55 10.73 6.50 -4.68
C ASP A 55 11.19 6.17 -3.26
N ASN A 56 10.29 6.28 -2.29
CA ASN A 56 10.58 5.93 -0.91
C ASN A 56 10.86 4.43 -0.74
N ARG A 57 10.21 3.56 -1.53
CA ARG A 57 10.51 2.11 -1.52
C ARG A 57 11.89 1.83 -2.09
N GLN A 58 12.25 2.46 -3.21
CA GLN A 58 13.58 2.34 -3.80
C GLN A 58 14.69 2.83 -2.85
N LYS A 59 14.42 3.89 -2.10
CA LYS A 59 15.33 4.42 -1.06
C LYS A 59 15.36 3.57 0.22
N GLY A 60 14.47 2.59 0.37
CA GLY A 60 14.33 1.78 1.58
C GLY A 60 13.73 2.54 2.78
N THR A 61 13.11 3.69 2.56
CA THR A 61 12.52 4.57 3.59
C THR A 61 11.00 4.49 3.66
N CYS A 62 10.36 3.67 2.83
CA CYS A 62 8.91 3.56 2.81
C CYS A 62 8.36 2.93 4.10
N ALA A 63 7.52 3.70 4.81
CA ALA A 63 6.85 3.21 6.01
C ALA A 63 6.02 1.94 5.73
N MET A 64 5.42 1.82 4.54
CA MET A 64 4.55 0.71 4.18
C MET A 64 5.27 -0.65 4.07
N ASP A 65 6.57 -0.67 3.78
CA ASP A 65 7.38 -1.90 3.76
C ASP A 65 7.80 -2.33 5.18
N THR A 66 7.93 -1.37 6.10
CA THR A 66 8.39 -1.60 7.49
C THR A 66 7.26 -1.92 8.46
N LEU A 67 5.99 -1.71 8.07
CA LEU A 67 4.86 -2.04 8.93
C LEU A 67 4.85 -3.54 9.25
N PRO A 68 4.76 -3.92 10.54
CA PRO A 68 4.57 -5.31 10.93
C PRO A 68 3.22 -5.80 10.40
N ASP A 69 3.13 -7.10 10.06
CA ASP A 69 1.92 -7.74 9.48
C ASP A 69 0.62 -7.52 10.27
N LYS A 70 0.74 -7.05 11.51
CA LYS A 70 -0.33 -6.62 12.39
C LYS A 70 0.10 -5.34 13.09
N LEU A 71 -0.39 -4.19 12.63
CA LEU A 71 -0.42 -2.99 13.47
C LEU A 71 -1.43 -3.28 14.59
N THR A 72 -0.96 -3.88 15.70
CA THR A 72 -1.80 -4.17 16.87
C THR A 72 -2.21 -2.90 17.63
N ALA A 73 -1.84 -1.72 17.13
CA ALA A 73 -2.27 -0.42 17.64
C ALA A 73 -3.81 -0.32 17.75
N HIS A 74 -4.55 -0.96 16.84
CA HIS A 74 -6.02 -1.01 16.89
C HIS A 74 -6.59 -2.15 17.75
N LEU A 75 -5.73 -3.08 18.19
CA LEU A 75 -6.08 -4.22 19.05
C LEU A 75 -5.77 -3.96 20.53
N ARG A 76 -5.14 -2.82 20.85
CA ARG A 76 -5.07 -2.29 22.22
C ARG A 76 -6.41 -1.61 22.54
N GLN A 77 -7.43 -2.43 22.77
CA GLN A 77 -8.61 -2.01 23.53
C GLN A 77 -8.27 -2.07 25.02
#